data_AF-A0A2V8BQ91-F1
#
_entry.id   AF-A0A2V8BQ91-F1
#
_cell.length_a   1.000
_cell.length_b   1.000
_cell.length_c   1.000
_cell.angle_alpha   90.00
_cell.angle_beta   90.00
_cell.angle_gamma   90.00
#
_symmetry.space_group_name_H-M   'P 1'
#
loop_
_entity.id
_entity.type
_entity.pdbx_description
1 polymer ?
#
loop_
_entity_poly.entity_id
_entity_poly.type
_entity_poly.pdbx_seq_one_letter_code
_entity_poly.pdbx_strand_id
1 'polypeptide(L)'
;MAHAPLTGPSHASILTGRIPPGHGFRNNSGFTLSPRVKTAAEDFRQRGYRTAAFVSGFPLDRRFGFDRGFETYDDHLPRGNDRRRTPYVERFADATTDAALRWLATSSSAGSPLRWFLWVHYYDPHAPYEPPADLAERYNRAPYDGEIAFVDRQLARLLQALDVMNESGRTVVLVTADHGESLGEHGEGTHGVFVYDATLRVPWVMAGPQIPAGRVSRSVARSIDVLPTLADYAGLDRSSDVDGRSLRAAADGQEMPDAPSYAESLYPESELGWSPLYAWRMAGFKFIKAPQPELYDLSHDASETSNRLNEHEALARDSGRRLEEILLRTSPPAAAPSVDTDTAQRLRALGYLSGGRVARAAGTALRDPKDGIRFLPRLNRAMSAARTEPGLAIRELTAVLAEDPGLFMARRTRAVAYAAAGRHDLAIADLRALDKEGQLTPEDAIVLGDNLRFAGRLEEAALILERAERE
;
A
#
# COMPACT_ATOMS: atom_id res chain seq x y z
N MET A 1 12.66 -4.79 -5.04
CA MET A 1 12.26 -3.37 -5.04
C MET A 1 10.77 -3.28 -5.28
N ALA A 2 10.04 -2.76 -4.32
CA ALA A 2 8.67 -2.32 -4.50
C ALA A 2 8.62 -1.05 -5.35
N HIS A 3 7.48 -0.81 -6.00
CA HIS A 3 7.23 0.40 -6.79
C HIS A 3 6.41 1.45 -6.03
N ALA A 4 5.83 1.08 -4.88
CA ALA A 4 5.13 1.99 -3.98
C ALA A 4 5.27 1.47 -2.53
N PRO A 5 5.29 2.34 -1.52
CA PRO A 5 5.27 1.93 -0.10
C PRO A 5 3.82 1.70 0.38
N LEU A 6 2.97 1.12 -0.47
CA LEU A 6 1.53 0.99 -0.27
C LEU A 6 1.01 -0.32 -0.86
N THR A 7 0.16 -1.02 -0.11
CA THR A 7 -0.29 -2.39 -0.43
C THR A 7 -0.93 -2.56 -1.80
N GLY A 8 -2.00 -1.81 -2.10
CA GLY A 8 -2.74 -1.92 -3.35
C GLY A 8 -1.90 -1.63 -4.61
N PRO A 9 -1.22 -0.47 -4.74
CA PRO A 9 -0.39 -0.20 -5.92
C PRO A 9 0.77 -1.21 -6.06
N SER A 10 1.38 -1.66 -4.97
CA SER A 10 2.44 -2.69 -5.05
C SER A 10 1.92 -4.03 -5.52
N HIS A 11 0.77 -4.49 -5.03
CA HIS A 11 0.16 -5.74 -5.50
C HIS A 11 -0.34 -5.64 -6.94
N ALA A 12 -0.84 -4.48 -7.35
CA ALA A 12 -1.16 -4.24 -8.76
C ALA A 12 0.09 -4.35 -9.63
N SER A 13 1.25 -3.86 -9.18
CA SER A 13 2.52 -4.06 -9.89
C SER A 13 2.94 -5.54 -9.93
N ILE A 14 2.84 -6.27 -8.81
CA ILE A 14 3.17 -7.70 -8.72
C ILE A 14 2.32 -8.54 -9.69
N LEU A 15 0.99 -8.33 -9.64
CA LEU A 15 0.03 -9.15 -10.37
C LEU A 15 -0.06 -8.78 -11.85
N THR A 16 0.38 -7.60 -12.27
CA THR A 16 0.29 -7.18 -13.68
C THR A 16 1.64 -7.11 -14.38
N GLY A 17 2.73 -7.14 -13.61
CA GLY A 17 4.08 -6.92 -14.13
C GLY A 17 4.29 -5.50 -14.68
N ARG A 18 3.44 -4.54 -14.31
CA ARG A 18 3.50 -3.14 -14.77
C ARG A 18 3.82 -2.19 -13.65
N ILE A 19 4.43 -1.06 -13.95
CA ILE A 19 4.64 0.01 -12.96
C ILE A 19 3.33 0.77 -12.67
N PRO A 20 3.23 1.53 -11.55
CA PRO A 20 2.00 2.23 -11.17
C PRO A 20 1.37 3.12 -12.26
N PRO A 21 2.13 3.92 -13.03
CA PRO A 21 1.58 4.64 -14.18
C PRO A 21 1.02 3.73 -15.29
N GLY A 22 1.52 2.50 -15.42
CA GLY A 22 1.13 1.53 -16.45
C GLY A 22 -0.13 0.72 -16.12
N HIS A 23 -0.40 0.45 -14.84
CA HIS A 23 -1.64 -0.21 -14.40
C HIS A 23 -2.71 0.76 -13.87
N GLY A 24 -2.34 1.99 -13.50
CA GLY A 24 -3.25 3.06 -13.10
C GLY A 24 -3.77 2.97 -11.66
N PHE A 25 -3.41 1.94 -10.90
CA PHE A 25 -3.71 1.81 -9.47
C PHE A 25 -2.57 2.44 -8.67
N ARG A 26 -2.72 3.68 -8.19
CA ARG A 26 -1.58 4.48 -7.68
C ARG A 26 -1.67 4.83 -6.19
N ASN A 27 -2.79 4.52 -5.55
CA ASN A 27 -3.00 4.64 -4.11
C ASN A 27 -4.09 3.66 -3.65
N ASN A 28 -4.15 3.35 -2.36
CA ASN A 28 -5.18 2.47 -1.77
C ASN A 28 -6.58 3.12 -1.79
N SER A 29 -6.64 4.45 -1.76
CA SER A 29 -7.87 5.24 -1.85
C SER A 29 -8.09 5.81 -3.24
N GLY A 30 -9.32 5.74 -3.75
CA GLY A 30 -9.71 6.43 -4.98
C GLY A 30 -9.20 5.81 -6.28
N PHE A 31 -8.70 4.57 -6.25
CA PHE A 31 -8.26 3.82 -7.44
C PHE A 31 -8.85 2.41 -7.47
N THR A 32 -9.05 1.91 -8.69
CA THR A 32 -9.41 0.51 -8.97
C THR A 32 -8.55 -0.01 -10.10
N LEU A 33 -8.26 -1.31 -10.11
CA LEU A 33 -7.44 -1.91 -11.15
C LEU A 33 -8.25 -1.99 -12.45
N SER A 34 -7.76 -1.33 -13.49
CA SER A 34 -8.49 -1.25 -14.76
C SER A 34 -8.75 -2.64 -15.34
N PRO A 35 -9.99 -2.94 -15.79
CA PRO A 35 -10.32 -4.23 -16.39
C PRO A 35 -9.55 -4.49 -17.70
N ARG A 36 -8.92 -3.47 -18.29
CA ARG A 36 -8.08 -3.60 -19.49
C ARG A 36 -6.68 -4.14 -19.21
N VAL A 37 -6.23 -4.10 -17.95
CA VAL A 37 -4.92 -4.60 -17.55
C VAL A 37 -5.07 -6.06 -17.19
N LYS A 38 -4.37 -6.95 -17.90
CA LYS A 38 -4.35 -8.39 -17.58
C LYS A 38 -3.57 -8.64 -16.29
N THR A 39 -4.03 -9.63 -15.52
CA THR A 39 -3.42 -10.07 -14.27
C THR A 39 -2.80 -11.46 -14.40
N ALA A 40 -1.85 -11.78 -13.52
CA ALA A 40 -1.17 -13.07 -13.41
C ALA A 40 -2.18 -14.23 -13.39
N ALA A 41 -3.21 -14.13 -12.55
CA ALA A 41 -4.19 -15.20 -12.41
C ALA A 41 -4.95 -15.46 -13.73
N GLU A 42 -5.27 -14.44 -14.52
CA GLU A 42 -5.90 -14.63 -15.83
C GLU A 42 -4.98 -15.43 -16.77
N ASP A 43 -3.68 -15.18 -16.73
CA ASP A 43 -2.66 -15.85 -17.55
C ASP A 43 -2.57 -17.34 -17.23
N PHE A 44 -2.47 -17.65 -15.93
CA PHE A 44 -2.39 -19.00 -15.43
C PHE A 44 -3.70 -19.75 -15.69
N ARG A 45 -4.86 -19.12 -15.45
CA ARG A 45 -6.18 -19.73 -15.71
C ARG A 45 -6.37 -20.07 -17.20
N GLN A 46 -5.98 -19.17 -18.10
CA GLN A 46 -6.02 -19.43 -19.56
C GLN A 46 -5.18 -20.64 -19.98
N ARG A 47 -4.23 -21.06 -19.14
CA ARG A 47 -3.32 -22.18 -19.39
C ARG A 47 -3.70 -23.43 -18.59
N GLY A 48 -4.92 -23.46 -18.06
CA GLY A 48 -5.48 -24.62 -17.37
C GLY A 48 -4.98 -24.79 -15.93
N TYR A 49 -4.37 -23.77 -15.33
CA TYR A 49 -4.09 -23.78 -13.91
C TYR A 49 -5.36 -23.45 -13.13
N ARG A 50 -5.57 -24.14 -12.01
CA ARG A 50 -6.51 -23.69 -10.99
C ARG A 50 -5.93 -22.50 -10.25
N THR A 51 -6.69 -21.44 -10.10
CA THR A 51 -6.21 -20.18 -9.53
C THR A 51 -6.91 -19.90 -8.21
N ALA A 52 -6.13 -19.69 -7.15
CA ALA A 52 -6.68 -19.33 -5.85
C ALA A 52 -5.88 -18.20 -5.17
N ALA A 53 -6.59 -17.34 -4.46
CA ALA A 53 -6.03 -16.29 -3.64
C ALA A 53 -6.67 -16.26 -2.24
N PHE A 54 -5.83 -16.05 -1.23
CA PHE A 54 -6.24 -15.85 0.16
C PHE A 54 -5.61 -14.53 0.63
N VAL A 55 -6.42 -13.47 0.69
CA VAL A 55 -5.95 -12.11 1.00
C VAL A 55 -6.31 -11.70 2.42
N SER A 56 -5.47 -10.85 3.00
CA SER A 56 -5.54 -10.53 4.43
C SER A 56 -5.73 -9.06 4.72
N GLY A 57 -5.67 -8.19 3.71
CA GLY A 57 -5.82 -6.74 3.85
C GLY A 57 -6.91 -6.19 2.95
N PHE A 58 -7.69 -5.25 3.48
CA PHE A 58 -8.79 -4.62 2.74
C PHE A 58 -8.38 -3.91 1.44
N PRO A 59 -7.17 -3.32 1.29
CA PRO A 59 -6.74 -2.75 0.00
C PRO A 59 -6.74 -3.75 -1.17
N LEU A 60 -6.85 -5.05 -0.87
CA LEU A 60 -6.92 -6.14 -1.86
C LEU A 60 -8.34 -6.72 -1.99
N ASP A 61 -9.38 -6.10 -1.45
CA ASP A 61 -10.77 -6.55 -1.63
C ASP A 61 -11.14 -6.62 -3.12
N ARG A 62 -11.95 -7.62 -3.50
CA ARG A 62 -12.38 -7.84 -4.89
C ARG A 62 -13.02 -6.61 -5.55
N ARG A 63 -13.63 -5.71 -4.75
CA ARG A 63 -14.23 -4.46 -5.28
C ARG A 63 -13.21 -3.56 -6.00
N PHE A 64 -11.93 -3.75 -5.71
CA PHE A 64 -10.83 -3.03 -6.34
C PHE A 64 -10.27 -3.73 -7.59
N GLY A 65 -10.78 -4.92 -7.95
CA GLY A 65 -10.47 -5.63 -9.19
C GLY A 65 -9.32 -6.64 -9.12
N PHE A 66 -8.90 -7.04 -7.91
CA PHE A 66 -7.82 -8.00 -7.67
C PHE A 66 -8.22 -9.48 -7.80
N ASP A 67 -9.53 -9.78 -7.81
CA ASP A 67 -10.08 -11.13 -7.92
C ASP A 67 -10.01 -11.70 -9.35
N ARG A 68 -9.80 -10.83 -10.34
CA ARG A 68 -9.82 -11.20 -11.75
C ARG A 68 -8.82 -12.33 -12.04
N GLY A 69 -9.34 -13.38 -12.67
CA GLY A 69 -8.56 -14.57 -13.03
C GLY A 69 -8.47 -15.63 -11.93
N PHE A 70 -8.81 -15.33 -10.68
CA PHE A 70 -8.90 -16.33 -9.61
C PHE A 70 -10.24 -17.09 -9.67
N GLU A 71 -10.20 -18.43 -9.58
CA GLU A 71 -11.39 -19.26 -9.40
C GLU A 71 -11.88 -19.21 -7.95
N THR A 72 -10.93 -19.14 -7.00
CA THR A 72 -11.19 -18.96 -5.58
C THR A 72 -10.53 -17.67 -5.12
N TYR A 73 -11.32 -16.71 -4.63
CA TYR A 73 -10.82 -15.46 -4.07
C TYR A 73 -11.40 -15.23 -2.68
N ASP A 74 -10.60 -15.52 -1.66
CA ASP A 74 -10.98 -15.38 -0.26
C ASP A 74 -10.47 -14.06 0.34
N ASP A 75 -11.36 -13.08 0.33
CA ASP A 75 -11.26 -11.77 0.99
C ASP A 75 -12.31 -11.62 2.11
N HIS A 76 -12.70 -12.73 2.77
CA HIS A 76 -13.57 -12.69 3.93
C HIS A 76 -12.80 -12.14 5.14
N LEU A 77 -12.71 -10.82 5.19
CA LEU A 77 -12.05 -10.08 6.25
C LEU A 77 -13.04 -9.85 7.41
N PRO A 78 -12.57 -9.84 8.67
CA PRO A 78 -13.39 -9.48 9.80
C PRO A 78 -14.15 -8.17 9.56
N ARG A 79 -15.38 -8.12 10.05
CA ARG A 79 -16.10 -6.86 10.22
C ARG A 79 -15.81 -6.41 11.62
N GLY A 80 -14.96 -5.38 11.78
CA GLY A 80 -14.72 -4.84 13.09
C GLY A 80 -16.01 -4.28 13.67
N ASN A 81 -16.62 -5.03 14.58
CA ASN A 81 -17.86 -4.66 15.26
C ASN A 81 -17.61 -4.03 16.64
N ASP A 82 -16.35 -3.74 16.99
CA ASP A 82 -16.01 -3.07 18.25
C ASP A 82 -16.09 -1.55 18.08
N ARG A 83 -16.98 -0.89 18.82
CA ARG A 83 -17.12 0.57 18.84
C ARG A 83 -16.00 1.27 19.60
N ARG A 84 -15.13 0.53 20.30
CA ARG A 84 -14.03 1.02 21.16
C ARG A 84 -12.63 0.75 20.61
N ARG A 85 -12.50 -0.10 19.59
CA ARG A 85 -11.26 -0.39 18.88
C ARG A 85 -11.42 0.00 17.41
N THR A 86 -10.31 0.31 16.74
CA THR A 86 -10.33 0.41 15.28
C THR A 86 -10.91 -0.90 14.74
N PRO A 87 -11.94 -0.86 13.88
CA PRO A 87 -12.50 -2.10 13.37
C PRO A 87 -11.41 -2.82 12.57
N TYR A 88 -10.90 -3.96 13.05
CA TYR A 88 -9.98 -4.78 12.26
C TYR A 88 -10.68 -5.11 10.96
N VAL A 89 -10.09 -4.65 9.87
CA VAL A 89 -10.49 -4.96 8.50
C VAL A 89 -9.52 -5.96 7.88
N GLU A 90 -8.70 -6.58 8.71
CA GLU A 90 -7.59 -7.44 8.32
C GLU A 90 -7.67 -8.82 8.99
N ARG A 91 -7.02 -9.80 8.38
CA ARG A 91 -7.01 -11.21 8.82
C ARG A 91 -5.59 -11.60 9.22
N PHE A 92 -5.43 -12.14 10.42
CA PHE A 92 -4.15 -12.66 10.90
C PHE A 92 -3.66 -13.85 10.04
N ALA A 93 -2.33 -14.00 10.00
CA ALA A 93 -1.67 -14.98 9.14
C ALA A 93 -2.16 -16.43 9.34
N ASP A 94 -2.49 -16.85 10.56
CA ASP A 94 -2.95 -18.21 10.85
C ASP A 94 -4.28 -18.55 10.16
N ALA A 95 -5.25 -17.64 10.22
CA ALA A 95 -6.54 -17.80 9.55
C ALA A 95 -6.39 -17.85 8.02
N THR A 96 -5.45 -17.09 7.47
CA THR A 96 -5.08 -17.11 6.04
C THR A 96 -4.45 -18.45 5.64
N THR A 97 -3.47 -18.93 6.42
CA THR A 97 -2.85 -20.23 6.21
C THR A 97 -3.86 -21.36 6.30
N ASP A 98 -4.75 -21.33 7.29
CA ASP A 98 -5.81 -22.34 7.45
C ASP A 98 -6.73 -22.39 6.24
N ALA A 99 -7.10 -21.25 5.67
CA ALA A 99 -7.92 -21.18 4.46
C ALA A 99 -7.19 -21.76 3.25
N ALA A 100 -5.91 -21.41 3.05
CA ALA A 100 -5.09 -21.95 1.98
C ALA A 100 -4.88 -23.47 2.10
N LEU A 101 -4.61 -23.98 3.30
CA LEU A 101 -4.43 -25.41 3.57
C LEU A 101 -5.71 -26.20 3.29
N ARG A 102 -6.89 -25.69 3.69
CA ARG A 102 -8.18 -26.31 3.35
C ARG A 102 -8.37 -26.41 1.84
N TRP A 103 -8.05 -25.35 1.10
CA TRP A 103 -8.16 -25.36 -0.35
C TRP A 103 -7.19 -26.34 -1.01
N LEU A 104 -5.95 -26.42 -0.54
CA LEU A 104 -4.96 -27.40 -1.04
C LEU A 104 -5.45 -28.85 -0.81
N ALA A 105 -5.94 -29.17 0.39
CA ALA A 105 -6.43 -30.51 0.72
C ALA A 105 -7.62 -30.95 -0.16
N THR A 106 -8.58 -30.06 -0.39
CA THR A 106 -9.73 -30.34 -1.28
C THR A 106 -9.30 -30.48 -2.74
N SER A 107 -8.29 -29.71 -3.16
CA SER A 107 -7.78 -29.72 -4.53
C SER A 107 -7.02 -31.00 -4.87
N SER A 108 -6.24 -31.55 -3.94
CA SER A 108 -5.50 -32.80 -4.15
C SER A 108 -6.40 -34.05 -4.20
N SER A 109 -7.64 -33.95 -3.70
CA SER A 109 -8.59 -35.07 -3.64
C SER A 109 -9.31 -35.35 -4.97
N ALA A 110 -9.13 -34.50 -6.00
CA ALA A 110 -9.90 -34.54 -7.25
C ALA A 110 -9.36 -35.49 -8.35
N GLY A 111 -8.42 -36.39 -8.02
CA GLY A 111 -8.06 -37.53 -8.89
C GLY A 111 -7.22 -37.24 -10.15
N SER A 112 -6.67 -36.04 -10.31
CA SER A 112 -5.65 -35.73 -11.33
C SER A 112 -4.67 -34.69 -10.79
N PRO A 113 -3.38 -34.69 -11.21
CA PRO A 113 -2.41 -33.69 -10.77
C PRO A 113 -2.80 -32.33 -11.35
N LEU A 114 -3.50 -31.54 -10.54
CA LEU A 114 -3.95 -30.21 -10.93
C LEU A 114 -2.78 -29.25 -10.82
N ARG A 115 -2.45 -28.57 -11.92
CA ARG A 115 -1.56 -27.42 -11.88
C ARG A 115 -2.29 -26.27 -11.22
N TRP A 116 -1.65 -25.60 -10.28
CA TRP A 116 -2.27 -24.50 -9.56
C TRP A 116 -1.37 -23.27 -9.48
N PHE A 117 -1.99 -22.10 -9.47
CA PHE A 117 -1.39 -20.82 -9.16
C PHE A 117 -2.06 -20.32 -7.88
N LEU A 118 -1.30 -20.32 -6.79
CA LEU A 118 -1.79 -20.00 -5.46
C LEU A 118 -1.11 -18.73 -4.96
N TRP A 119 -1.91 -17.71 -4.64
CA TRP A 119 -1.46 -16.50 -3.98
C TRP A 119 -1.93 -16.51 -2.52
N VAL A 120 -0.97 -16.59 -1.58
CA VAL A 120 -1.24 -16.43 -0.15
C VAL A 120 -0.66 -15.10 0.29
N HIS A 121 -1.51 -14.19 0.72
CA HIS A 121 -1.12 -12.86 1.17
C HIS A 121 -1.29 -12.76 2.69
N TYR A 122 -0.20 -12.54 3.40
CA TYR A 122 -0.20 -12.23 4.82
C TYR A 122 -0.29 -10.72 5.03
N TYR A 123 -1.05 -10.29 6.05
CA TYR A 123 -1.08 -8.88 6.45
C TYR A 123 0.07 -8.58 7.41
N ASP A 124 0.35 -9.51 8.32
CA ASP A 124 1.51 -9.46 9.20
C ASP A 124 2.83 -9.52 8.37
N PRO A 125 3.90 -8.83 8.80
CA PRO A 125 3.93 -7.83 9.86
C PRO A 125 3.35 -6.48 9.41
N HIS A 126 2.46 -5.88 10.20
CA HIS A 126 1.89 -4.55 9.92
C HIS A 126 1.44 -3.86 11.21
N ALA A 127 1.65 -2.55 11.32
CA ALA A 127 1.22 -1.79 12.49
C ALA A 127 -0.33 -1.77 12.64
N PRO A 128 -0.90 -1.90 13.85
CA PRO A 128 -0.23 -2.10 15.14
C PRO A 128 0.29 -3.53 15.28
N TYR A 129 1.56 -3.68 15.67
CA TYR A 129 2.20 -4.99 15.76
C TYR A 129 1.64 -5.80 16.93
N GLU A 130 0.86 -6.84 16.64
CA GLU A 130 0.09 -7.62 17.60
C GLU A 130 0.30 -9.14 17.41
N PRO A 131 1.53 -9.64 17.58
CA PRO A 131 1.79 -11.06 17.42
C PRO A 131 1.05 -11.90 18.49
N PRO A 132 0.81 -13.21 18.23
CA PRO A 132 0.22 -14.11 19.21
C PRO A 132 0.92 -14.08 20.57
N ALA A 133 0.18 -14.38 21.65
CA ALA A 133 0.62 -14.14 23.02
C ALA A 133 2.02 -14.66 23.37
N ASP A 134 2.40 -15.87 22.91
CA ASP A 134 3.73 -16.44 23.17
C ASP A 134 4.86 -15.68 22.45
N LEU A 135 4.57 -15.16 21.26
CA LEU A 135 5.47 -14.30 20.50
C LEU A 135 5.48 -12.88 21.05
N ALA A 136 4.34 -12.32 21.45
CA ALA A 136 4.27 -11.02 22.11
C ALA A 136 5.08 -10.99 23.41
N GLU A 137 5.03 -12.08 24.21
CA GLU A 137 5.84 -12.21 25.41
C GLU A 137 7.34 -12.27 25.07
N ARG A 138 7.71 -13.11 24.09
CA ARG A 138 9.11 -13.30 23.67
C ARG A 138 9.71 -12.07 23.01
N TYR A 139 8.93 -11.33 22.24
CA TYR A 139 9.33 -10.17 21.44
C TYR A 139 8.77 -8.85 22.00
N ASN A 140 8.56 -8.75 23.31
CA ASN A 140 7.94 -7.58 23.95
C ASN A 140 8.65 -6.23 23.72
N ARG A 141 9.93 -6.24 23.31
CA ARG A 141 10.73 -5.06 22.94
C ARG A 141 10.87 -4.85 21.44
N ALA A 142 10.44 -5.80 20.63
CA ALA A 142 10.54 -5.79 19.18
C ALA A 142 9.30 -6.48 18.57
N PRO A 143 8.08 -5.94 18.78
CA PRO A 143 6.85 -6.63 18.39
C PRO A 143 6.74 -6.85 16.88
N TYR A 144 7.38 -6.02 16.06
CA TYR A 144 7.53 -6.24 14.61
C TYR A 144 8.26 -7.57 14.30
N ASP A 145 9.36 -7.87 14.99
CA ASP A 145 10.06 -9.15 14.86
C ASP A 145 9.18 -10.32 15.34
N GLY A 146 8.30 -10.06 16.31
CA GLY A 146 7.31 -11.03 16.77
C GLY A 146 6.30 -11.39 15.68
N GLU A 147 5.84 -10.43 14.88
CA GLU A 147 4.96 -10.68 13.74
C GLU A 147 5.71 -11.37 12.58
N ILE A 148 6.98 -11.01 12.33
CA ILE A 148 7.82 -11.77 11.39
C ILE A 148 7.91 -13.23 11.81
N ALA A 149 8.18 -13.49 13.09
CA ALA A 149 8.24 -14.85 13.62
C ALA A 149 6.88 -15.58 13.53
N PHE A 150 5.77 -14.85 13.61
CA PHE A 150 4.44 -15.41 13.41
C PHE A 150 4.22 -15.84 11.96
N VAL A 151 4.54 -14.97 10.99
CA VAL A 151 4.46 -15.28 9.56
C VAL A 151 5.37 -16.44 9.19
N ASP A 152 6.59 -16.49 9.74
CA ASP A 152 7.52 -17.60 9.52
C ASP A 152 6.93 -18.94 9.95
N ARG A 153 6.28 -19.00 11.13
CA ARG A 153 5.55 -20.20 11.58
C ARG A 153 4.43 -20.59 10.61
N GLN A 154 3.71 -19.62 10.08
CA GLN A 154 2.62 -19.85 9.12
C GLN A 154 3.13 -20.32 7.75
N LEU A 155 4.23 -19.75 7.27
CA LEU A 155 4.92 -20.19 6.06
C LEU A 155 5.43 -21.63 6.21
N ALA A 156 6.01 -21.97 7.37
CA ALA A 156 6.46 -23.34 7.66
C ALA A 156 5.32 -24.35 7.55
N ARG A 157 4.11 -24.02 8.05
CA ARG A 157 2.92 -24.88 7.91
C ARG A 157 2.53 -25.12 6.45
N LEU A 158 2.55 -24.07 5.60
CA LEU A 158 2.26 -24.22 4.18
C LEU A 158 3.29 -25.11 3.47
N LEU A 159 4.58 -24.86 3.69
CA LEU A 159 5.66 -25.62 3.07
C LEU A 159 5.63 -27.09 3.51
N GLN A 160 5.41 -27.36 4.80
CA GLN A 160 5.24 -28.72 5.31
C GLN A 160 4.04 -29.43 4.69
N ALA A 161 2.93 -28.72 4.45
CA ALA A 161 1.79 -29.32 3.77
C ALA A 161 2.13 -29.72 2.32
N LEU A 162 2.90 -28.90 1.59
CA LEU A 162 3.39 -29.25 0.26
C LEU A 162 4.28 -30.51 0.30
N ASP A 163 5.13 -30.64 1.32
CA ASP A 163 5.97 -31.84 1.51
C ASP A 163 5.11 -33.08 1.77
N VAL A 164 4.14 -33.00 2.70
CA VAL A 164 3.23 -34.12 3.03
C VAL A 164 2.40 -34.55 1.82
N MET A 165 1.99 -33.61 0.97
CA MET A 165 1.26 -33.89 -0.27
C MET A 165 2.17 -34.39 -1.41
N ASN A 166 3.49 -34.44 -1.21
CA ASN A 166 4.49 -34.71 -2.25
C ASN A 166 4.43 -33.71 -3.42
N GLU A 167 4.05 -32.46 -3.17
CA GLU A 167 3.98 -31.39 -4.18
C GLU A 167 5.28 -30.58 -4.28
N SER A 168 6.14 -30.58 -3.26
CA SER A 168 7.36 -29.75 -3.21
C SER A 168 8.29 -29.93 -4.41
N GLY A 169 8.42 -31.16 -4.92
CA GLY A 169 9.26 -31.47 -6.10
C GLY A 169 8.74 -30.91 -7.43
N ARG A 170 7.52 -30.37 -7.45
CA ARG A 170 6.86 -29.81 -8.65
C ARG A 170 6.30 -28.41 -8.45
N THR A 171 6.57 -27.78 -7.31
CA THR A 171 6.10 -26.43 -6.96
C THR A 171 7.27 -25.45 -6.94
N VAL A 172 7.13 -24.36 -7.68
CA VAL A 172 7.95 -23.16 -7.48
C VAL A 172 7.27 -22.28 -6.44
N VAL A 173 8.00 -21.93 -5.39
CA VAL A 173 7.58 -21.01 -4.34
C VAL A 173 8.39 -19.72 -4.47
N LEU A 174 7.71 -18.59 -4.53
CA LEU A 174 8.31 -17.25 -4.45
C LEU A 174 7.73 -16.53 -3.24
N VAL A 175 8.60 -16.04 -2.36
CA VAL A 175 8.27 -15.23 -1.18
C VAL A 175 8.84 -13.83 -1.40
N THR A 176 7.98 -12.82 -1.29
CA THR A 176 8.33 -11.39 -1.40
C THR A 176 7.42 -10.61 -0.46
N ALA A 177 7.75 -9.33 -0.25
CA ALA A 177 6.80 -8.35 0.31
C ALA A 177 6.35 -7.37 -0.78
N ASP A 178 5.22 -6.71 -0.55
CA ASP A 178 4.68 -5.63 -1.37
C ASP A 178 5.39 -4.30 -1.11
N HIS A 179 5.74 -4.03 0.15
CA HIS A 179 6.65 -2.98 0.60
C HIS A 179 7.32 -3.39 1.93
N GLY A 180 8.22 -2.54 2.42
CA GLY A 180 8.84 -2.64 3.73
C GLY A 180 8.19 -1.73 4.77
N GLU A 181 8.87 -1.55 5.88
CA GLU A 181 8.44 -0.75 7.03
C GLU A 181 9.62 0.11 7.48
N SER A 182 9.41 1.41 7.68
CA SER A 182 10.51 2.34 7.94
C SER A 182 11.04 2.24 9.38
N LEU A 183 10.22 1.82 10.34
CA LEU A 183 10.62 1.61 11.74
C LEU A 183 11.35 2.81 12.38
N GLY A 184 11.06 4.03 11.93
CA GLY A 184 11.67 5.28 12.39
C GLY A 184 12.78 5.82 11.50
N GLU A 185 13.23 5.09 10.49
CA GLU A 185 14.18 5.60 9.49
C GLU A 185 13.60 6.84 8.80
N HIS A 186 14.44 7.86 8.61
CA HIS A 186 14.05 9.19 8.11
C HIS A 186 12.89 9.88 8.87
N GLY A 187 12.60 9.44 10.10
CA GLY A 187 11.51 9.95 10.93
C GLY A 187 10.12 9.39 10.61
N GLU A 188 10.02 8.49 9.62
CA GLU A 188 8.77 7.78 9.31
C GLU A 188 8.65 6.54 10.19
N GLY A 189 7.59 6.47 10.99
CA GLY A 189 7.38 5.36 11.93
C GLY A 189 6.91 4.07 11.27
N THR A 190 6.16 4.20 10.17
CA THR A 190 5.62 3.07 9.41
C THR A 190 5.99 3.18 7.92
N HIS A 191 5.02 3.36 7.03
CA HIS A 191 5.22 3.43 5.59
C HIS A 191 4.15 4.34 4.96
N GLY A 192 4.34 4.63 3.68
CA GLY A 192 3.38 5.36 2.86
C GLY A 192 3.88 6.75 2.45
N VAL A 193 4.67 7.44 3.26
CA VAL A 193 5.17 8.78 2.93
C VAL A 193 6.39 8.71 2.01
N PHE A 194 7.46 8.08 2.47
CA PHE A 194 8.74 8.14 1.76
C PHE A 194 8.94 6.97 0.80
N VAL A 195 9.83 7.21 -0.16
CA VAL A 195 10.26 6.24 -1.17
C VAL A 195 11.71 5.80 -0.94
N TYR A 196 12.16 5.75 0.33
CA TYR A 196 13.47 5.25 0.74
C TYR A 196 13.52 3.70 0.67
N ASP A 197 14.71 3.11 0.63
CA ASP A 197 14.92 1.66 0.55
C ASP A 197 14.44 0.97 1.84
N ALA A 198 14.33 1.69 2.96
CA ALA A 198 13.65 1.22 4.18
C ALA A 198 12.25 0.64 3.88
N THR A 199 11.49 1.28 3.00
CA THR A 199 10.14 0.82 2.59
C THR A 199 10.09 0.20 1.20
N LEU A 200 11.12 0.34 0.35
CA LEU A 200 11.10 -0.21 -1.01
C LEU A 200 11.95 -1.46 -1.21
N ARG A 201 12.97 -1.71 -0.37
CA ARG A 201 13.88 -2.84 -0.51
C ARG A 201 13.34 -4.07 0.21
N VAL A 202 12.41 -4.73 -0.46
CA VAL A 202 11.72 -5.93 0.04
C VAL A 202 12.49 -7.25 -0.20
N PRO A 203 12.21 -8.30 0.61
CA PRO A 203 12.70 -9.65 0.35
C PRO A 203 12.30 -10.17 -1.04
N TRP A 204 13.14 -11.01 -1.62
CA TRP A 204 12.85 -11.76 -2.83
C TRP A 204 13.53 -13.12 -2.79
N VAL A 205 12.76 -14.14 -2.43
CA VAL A 205 13.28 -15.50 -2.22
C VAL A 205 12.48 -16.46 -3.08
N MET A 206 13.16 -17.33 -3.81
CA MET A 206 12.50 -18.31 -4.68
C MET A 206 13.18 -19.68 -4.53
N ALA A 207 12.36 -20.74 -4.48
CA ALA A 207 12.81 -22.12 -4.37
C ALA A 207 11.87 -23.05 -5.13
N GLY A 208 12.37 -24.20 -5.58
CA GLY A 208 11.56 -25.18 -6.30
C GLY A 208 12.33 -25.91 -7.41
N PRO A 209 11.62 -26.66 -8.27
CA PRO A 209 12.24 -27.38 -9.37
C PRO A 209 12.95 -26.42 -10.33
N GLN A 210 14.12 -26.83 -10.82
CA GLN A 210 14.96 -26.05 -11.76
C GLN A 210 15.50 -24.72 -11.19
N ILE A 211 15.44 -24.52 -9.88
CA ILE A 211 16.01 -23.34 -9.22
C ILE A 211 17.25 -23.76 -8.43
N PRO A 212 18.46 -23.26 -8.75
CA PRO A 212 19.66 -23.57 -7.99
C PRO A 212 19.56 -23.13 -6.53
N ALA A 213 19.87 -24.03 -5.60
CA ALA A 213 19.89 -23.73 -4.17
C ALA A 213 21.13 -22.92 -3.75
N GLY A 214 21.00 -22.15 -2.66
CA GLY A 214 22.13 -21.48 -2.00
C GLY A 214 22.74 -20.30 -2.76
N ARG A 215 22.04 -19.76 -3.78
CA ARG A 215 22.52 -18.64 -4.60
C ARG A 215 21.89 -17.32 -4.14
N VAL A 216 22.71 -16.26 -4.13
CA VAL A 216 22.28 -14.88 -3.94
C VAL A 216 22.72 -14.07 -5.16
N SER A 217 21.76 -13.45 -5.87
CA SER A 217 22.05 -12.57 -7.00
C SER A 217 22.20 -11.12 -6.55
N ARG A 218 23.04 -10.36 -7.27
CA ARG A 218 23.19 -8.90 -7.10
C ARG A 218 22.28 -8.09 -8.03
N SER A 219 21.57 -8.75 -8.95
CA SER A 219 20.65 -8.07 -9.86
C SER A 219 19.52 -7.41 -9.09
N VAL A 220 19.13 -6.21 -9.54
CA VAL A 220 17.97 -5.52 -9.00
C VAL A 220 16.69 -6.27 -9.40
N ALA A 221 16.10 -6.99 -8.45
CA ALA A 221 14.77 -7.54 -8.57
C ALA A 221 13.72 -6.46 -8.27
N ARG A 222 12.68 -6.37 -9.08
CA ARG A 222 11.59 -5.39 -8.96
C ARG A 222 10.27 -6.14 -8.81
N SER A 223 9.28 -5.59 -8.11
CA SER A 223 8.04 -6.33 -7.87
C SER A 223 7.28 -6.64 -9.17
N ILE A 224 7.46 -5.83 -10.21
CA ILE A 224 6.99 -6.12 -11.58
C ILE A 224 7.64 -7.34 -12.24
N ASP A 225 8.78 -7.81 -11.73
CA ASP A 225 9.48 -8.99 -12.24
C ASP A 225 8.87 -10.30 -11.73
N VAL A 226 7.90 -10.27 -10.77
CA VAL A 226 7.28 -11.48 -10.19
C VAL A 226 6.55 -12.24 -11.29
N LEU A 227 5.60 -11.58 -11.95
CA LEU A 227 4.78 -12.17 -12.99
C LEU A 227 5.62 -12.80 -14.12
N PRO A 228 6.50 -12.06 -14.82
CA PRO A 228 7.26 -12.66 -15.92
C PRO A 228 8.21 -13.77 -15.45
N THR A 229 8.72 -13.73 -14.22
CA THR A 229 9.54 -14.82 -13.66
C THR A 229 8.70 -16.07 -13.43
N LEU A 230 7.56 -15.97 -12.75
CA LEU A 230 6.69 -17.12 -12.50
C LEU A 230 6.12 -17.70 -13.82
N ALA A 231 5.77 -16.83 -14.76
CA ALA A 231 5.33 -17.23 -16.10
C ALA A 231 6.41 -18.04 -16.83
N ASP A 232 7.67 -17.59 -16.80
CA ASP A 232 8.81 -18.30 -17.39
C ASP A 232 9.01 -19.69 -16.74
N TYR A 233 8.97 -19.80 -15.41
CA TYR A 233 9.01 -21.11 -14.73
C TYR A 233 7.82 -22.02 -15.06
N ALA A 234 6.66 -21.44 -15.37
CA ALA A 234 5.46 -22.15 -15.80
C ALA A 234 5.43 -22.47 -17.31
N GLY A 235 6.42 -22.05 -18.10
CA GLY A 235 6.46 -22.22 -19.55
C GLY A 235 5.44 -21.34 -20.31
N LEU A 236 5.10 -20.19 -19.73
CA LEU A 236 4.16 -19.22 -20.29
C LEU A 236 4.95 -18.07 -20.92
N ASP A 237 4.62 -17.72 -22.18
CA ASP A 237 5.20 -16.55 -22.82
C ASP A 237 4.43 -15.29 -22.38
N ARG A 238 5.15 -14.39 -21.70
CA ARG A 238 4.62 -13.15 -21.13
C ARG A 238 5.50 -11.92 -21.34
N SER A 239 6.37 -11.92 -22.36
CA SER A 239 7.34 -10.82 -22.52
C SER A 239 6.80 -9.54 -23.18
N SER A 240 5.65 -9.55 -23.87
CA SER A 240 5.24 -8.42 -24.73
C SER A 240 4.35 -7.36 -24.07
N ASP A 241 3.76 -7.65 -22.91
CA ASP A 241 2.67 -6.84 -22.32
C ASP A 241 2.96 -6.31 -20.90
N VAL A 242 4.20 -6.47 -20.42
CA VAL A 242 4.65 -6.14 -19.05
C VAL A 242 5.91 -5.27 -19.07
N ASP A 243 6.13 -4.50 -18.00
CA ASP A 243 7.35 -3.69 -17.80
C ASP A 243 8.47 -4.51 -17.11
N GLY A 244 8.09 -5.61 -16.45
CA GLY A 244 9.00 -6.54 -15.80
C GLY A 244 9.77 -7.43 -16.77
N ARG A 245 10.74 -8.18 -16.24
CA ARG A 245 11.50 -9.21 -16.95
C ARG A 245 11.66 -10.45 -16.09
N SER A 246 11.78 -11.62 -16.71
CA SER A 246 12.08 -12.85 -15.98
C SER A 246 13.47 -12.76 -15.32
N LEU A 247 13.56 -13.19 -14.07
CA LEU A 247 14.81 -13.30 -13.31
C LEU A 247 15.40 -14.72 -13.34
N ARG A 248 14.89 -15.63 -14.19
CA ARG A 248 15.44 -16.98 -14.34
C ARG A 248 16.94 -16.96 -14.67
N ALA A 249 17.38 -16.08 -15.57
CA ALA A 249 18.80 -15.93 -15.90
C ALA A 249 19.66 -15.58 -14.67
N ALA A 250 19.19 -14.69 -13.79
CA ALA A 250 19.86 -14.37 -12.54
C ALA A 250 19.87 -15.57 -11.57
N ALA A 251 18.79 -16.35 -11.50
CA ALA A 251 18.73 -17.58 -10.70
C ALA A 251 19.72 -18.64 -11.21
N ASP A 252 19.93 -18.73 -12.52
CA ASP A 252 20.89 -19.62 -13.17
C ASP A 252 22.35 -19.12 -13.04
N GLY A 253 22.56 -17.93 -12.47
CA GLY A 253 23.87 -17.34 -12.24
C GLY A 253 24.43 -16.56 -13.42
N GLN A 254 23.59 -16.23 -14.40
CA GLN A 254 23.98 -15.39 -15.52
C GLN A 254 23.93 -13.92 -15.10
N GLU A 255 24.86 -13.12 -15.63
CA GLU A 255 24.82 -11.68 -15.45
C GLU A 255 23.61 -11.09 -16.19
N MET A 256 22.89 -10.19 -15.52
CA MET A 256 21.81 -9.43 -16.11
C MET A 256 22.18 -7.94 -16.09
N PRO A 257 21.90 -7.20 -17.18
CA PRO A 257 22.14 -5.76 -17.21
C PRO A 257 21.30 -5.05 -16.15
N ASP A 258 21.80 -3.92 -15.62
CA ASP A 258 21.02 -3.10 -14.70
C ASP A 258 19.71 -2.66 -15.36
N ALA A 259 18.63 -2.74 -14.59
CA ALA A 259 17.31 -2.30 -15.00
C ALA A 259 16.79 -1.35 -13.93
N PRO A 260 16.80 -0.03 -14.19
CA PRO A 260 16.30 0.93 -13.23
C PRO A 260 14.85 0.63 -12.83
N SER A 261 14.52 0.99 -11.60
CA SER A 261 13.22 0.82 -10.98
C SER A 261 12.63 2.19 -10.68
N TYR A 262 11.48 2.47 -11.30
CA TYR A 262 10.63 3.60 -10.94
C TYR A 262 9.92 3.32 -9.62
N ALA A 263 9.77 4.28 -8.73
CA ALA A 263 8.85 4.16 -7.60
C ALA A 263 8.12 5.47 -7.32
N GLU A 264 7.01 5.41 -6.60
CA GLU A 264 6.22 6.58 -6.24
C GLU A 264 5.55 6.46 -4.88
N SER A 265 5.27 7.61 -4.27
CA SER A 265 4.20 7.72 -3.30
C SER A 265 3.36 8.97 -3.57
N LEU A 266 2.06 8.74 -3.77
CA LEU A 266 1.05 9.79 -3.88
C LEU A 266 0.33 10.06 -2.55
N TYR A 267 0.58 9.25 -1.52
CA TYR A 267 -0.04 9.38 -0.20
C TYR A 267 0.21 10.76 0.45
N PRO A 268 1.43 11.35 0.41
CA PRO A 268 1.63 12.69 0.96
C PRO A 268 0.74 13.74 0.31
N GLU A 269 0.46 13.61 -0.99
CA GLU A 269 -0.40 14.54 -1.72
C GLU A 269 -1.87 14.30 -1.40
N SER A 270 -2.35 13.07 -1.54
CA SER A 270 -3.77 12.74 -1.41
C SER A 270 -4.26 12.79 0.04
N GLU A 271 -3.40 12.49 1.00
CA GLU A 271 -3.77 12.39 2.41
C GLU A 271 -3.24 13.56 3.25
N LEU A 272 -2.14 14.21 2.87
CA LEU A 272 -1.50 15.22 3.74
C LEU A 272 -1.39 16.61 3.09
N GLY A 273 -1.66 16.74 1.78
CA GLY A 273 -1.50 18.02 1.06
C GLY A 273 -0.05 18.45 0.88
N TRP A 274 0.88 17.50 0.99
CA TRP A 274 2.32 17.67 0.76
C TRP A 274 2.68 17.24 -0.67
N SER A 275 3.95 17.38 -1.04
CA SER A 275 4.41 16.97 -2.37
C SER A 275 4.38 15.44 -2.49
N PRO A 276 3.89 14.88 -3.62
CA PRO A 276 4.17 13.49 -3.91
C PRO A 276 5.68 13.29 -4.11
N LEU A 277 6.12 12.05 -3.96
CA LEU A 277 7.51 11.65 -4.17
C LEU A 277 7.61 10.64 -5.29
N TYR A 278 8.68 10.75 -6.07
CA TYR A 278 8.99 9.79 -7.12
C TYR A 278 10.47 9.43 -7.05
N ALA A 279 10.81 8.17 -7.31
CA ALA A 279 12.18 7.70 -7.29
C ALA A 279 12.58 7.01 -8.59
N TRP A 280 13.86 7.16 -8.94
CA TRP A 280 14.55 6.44 -9.99
C TRP A 280 15.73 5.68 -9.38
N ARG A 281 15.53 4.39 -9.12
CA ARG A 281 16.53 3.53 -8.45
C ARG A 281 17.30 2.74 -9.49
N MET A 282 18.62 2.93 -9.52
CA MET A 282 19.60 2.16 -10.28
C MET A 282 20.37 1.23 -9.33
N ALA A 283 21.25 0.37 -9.87
CA ALA A 283 22.01 -0.56 -9.03
C ALA A 283 22.83 0.13 -7.92
N GLY A 284 23.54 1.21 -8.26
CA GLY A 284 24.42 1.93 -7.32
C GLY A 284 23.92 3.30 -6.87
N PHE A 285 22.90 3.86 -7.53
CA PHE A 285 22.42 5.21 -7.24
C PHE A 285 20.90 5.25 -7.18
N LYS A 286 20.37 6.21 -6.42
CA LYS A 286 18.93 6.47 -6.36
C LYS A 286 18.65 7.95 -6.34
N PHE A 287 17.86 8.41 -7.30
CA PHE A 287 17.38 9.77 -7.38
C PHE A 287 15.95 9.85 -6.84
N ILE A 288 15.66 10.86 -6.02
CA ILE A 288 14.31 11.15 -5.52
C ILE A 288 13.92 12.55 -5.98
N LYS A 289 12.81 12.63 -6.72
CA LYS A 289 12.13 13.87 -7.07
C LYS A 289 11.22 14.26 -5.90
N ALA A 290 11.62 15.32 -5.22
CA ALA A 290 10.91 16.00 -4.13
C ALA A 290 11.09 17.52 -4.30
N PRO A 291 10.38 18.38 -3.54
CA PRO A 291 10.63 19.82 -3.56
C PRO A 291 12.11 20.16 -3.34
N GLN A 292 12.77 19.46 -2.40
CA GLN A 292 14.23 19.40 -2.30
C GLN A 292 14.72 18.05 -2.83
N PRO A 293 15.25 17.99 -4.08
CA PRO A 293 15.62 16.73 -4.71
C PRO A 293 16.84 16.08 -4.05
N GLU A 294 16.88 14.75 -4.11
CA GLU A 294 17.90 13.94 -3.45
C GLU A 294 18.54 12.96 -4.44
N LEU A 295 19.82 12.67 -4.24
CA LEU A 295 20.53 11.62 -4.94
C LEU A 295 21.47 10.89 -3.97
N TYR A 296 21.33 9.58 -3.86
CA TYR A 296 22.13 8.75 -2.96
C TYR A 296 23.01 7.78 -3.73
N ASP A 297 24.25 7.60 -3.26
CA ASP A 297 25.13 6.51 -3.68
C ASP A 297 24.91 5.32 -2.73
N LEU A 298 24.09 4.37 -3.17
CA LEU A 298 23.69 3.20 -2.40
C LEU A 298 24.85 2.21 -2.16
N SER A 299 25.96 2.35 -2.89
CA SER A 299 27.14 1.51 -2.67
C SER A 299 27.94 1.92 -1.43
N HIS A 300 27.81 3.17 -0.99
CA HIS A 300 28.49 3.72 0.19
C HIS A 300 27.52 4.21 1.28
N ASP A 301 26.25 4.47 0.95
CA ASP A 301 25.21 5.00 1.84
C ASP A 301 23.88 4.24 1.62
N ALA A 302 23.83 3.00 2.11
CA ALA A 302 22.63 2.16 2.03
C ALA A 302 21.46 2.67 2.88
N SER A 303 21.71 3.59 3.82
CA SER A 303 20.72 4.22 4.69
C SER A 303 20.25 5.58 4.17
N GLU A 304 20.70 6.02 2.99
CA GLU A 304 20.23 7.23 2.31
C GLU A 304 20.31 8.50 3.19
N THR A 305 21.38 8.64 3.97
CA THR A 305 21.56 9.73 4.93
C THR A 305 22.35 10.93 4.39
N SER A 306 23.10 10.74 3.30
CA SER A 306 24.02 11.72 2.74
C SER A 306 23.65 12.05 1.30
N ASN A 307 22.90 13.13 1.09
CA ASN A 307 22.52 13.59 -0.25
C ASN A 307 23.76 14.03 -1.06
N ARG A 308 24.00 13.38 -2.21
CA ARG A 308 25.14 13.57 -3.14
C ARG A 308 24.75 14.28 -4.44
N LEU A 309 23.58 14.90 -4.51
CA LEU A 309 23.08 15.53 -5.74
C LEU A 309 24.08 16.53 -6.34
N ASN A 310 24.67 17.40 -5.51
CA ASN A 310 25.63 18.42 -5.96
C ASN A 310 26.94 17.82 -6.51
N GLU A 311 27.30 16.60 -6.08
CA GLU A 311 28.50 15.90 -6.56
C GLU A 311 28.24 15.20 -7.90
N HIS A 312 26.97 14.91 -8.23
CA HIS A 312 26.58 14.12 -9.41
C HIS A 312 25.40 14.76 -10.18
N GLU A 313 25.43 16.08 -10.39
CA GLU A 313 24.28 16.79 -10.97
C GLU A 313 23.83 16.28 -12.35
N ALA A 314 24.77 15.85 -13.19
CA ALA A 314 24.45 15.32 -14.52
C ALA A 314 23.61 14.04 -14.44
N LEU A 315 23.93 13.17 -13.47
CA LEU A 315 23.18 11.94 -13.20
C LEU A 315 21.79 12.27 -12.63
N ALA A 316 21.71 13.24 -11.72
CA ALA A 316 20.43 13.71 -11.18
C ALA A 316 19.52 14.29 -12.29
N ARG A 317 20.06 15.12 -13.18
CA ARG A 317 19.33 15.67 -14.33
C ARG A 317 18.84 14.57 -15.29
N ASP A 318 19.67 13.60 -15.63
CA ASP A 318 19.25 12.48 -16.50
C ASP A 318 18.16 11.63 -15.84
N SER A 319 18.32 11.32 -14.54
CA SER A 319 17.34 10.56 -13.76
C SER A 319 16.00 11.29 -13.68
N GLY A 320 16.01 12.60 -13.43
CA GLY A 320 14.82 13.45 -13.44
C GLY A 320 14.10 13.44 -14.78
N ARG A 321 14.83 13.58 -15.89
CA ARG A 321 14.25 13.52 -17.25
C ARG A 321 13.58 12.18 -17.54
N ARG A 322 14.24 11.05 -17.23
CA ARG A 322 13.67 9.71 -17.44
C ARG A 322 12.40 9.48 -16.63
N LEU A 323 12.39 9.97 -15.39
CA LEU A 323 11.23 9.90 -14.52
C LEU A 323 10.06 10.71 -15.10
N GLU A 324 10.31 11.91 -15.62
CA GLU A 324 9.29 12.72 -16.28
C GLU A 324 8.70 12.05 -17.53
N GLU A 325 9.54 11.40 -18.34
CA GLU A 325 9.07 10.63 -19.50
C GLU A 325 8.10 9.51 -19.12
N ILE A 326 8.28 8.87 -17.96
CA ILE A 326 7.35 7.86 -17.43
C ILE A 326 6.06 8.51 -16.96
N LEU A 327 6.14 9.61 -16.21
CA LEU A 327 4.96 10.32 -15.71
C LEU A 327 4.06 10.83 -16.86
N LEU A 328 4.64 11.20 -17.99
CA LEU A 328 3.90 11.60 -19.20
C LEU A 328 3.15 10.43 -19.87
N ARG A 329 3.56 9.19 -19.62
CA ARG A 329 2.95 7.96 -20.19
C ARG A 329 1.89 7.34 -19.28
N THR A 330 1.42 8.07 -18.27
CA THR A 330 0.45 7.58 -17.28
C THR A 330 -0.85 7.16 -17.96
N SER A 331 -1.24 5.90 -17.77
CA SER A 331 -2.58 5.43 -18.11
C SER A 331 -3.60 6.15 -17.24
N PRO A 332 -4.71 6.67 -17.80
CA PRO A 332 -5.75 7.25 -16.97
C PRO A 332 -6.23 6.20 -15.96
N PRO A 333 -6.36 6.55 -14.67
CA PRO A 333 -6.96 5.63 -13.71
C PRO A 333 -8.35 5.24 -14.22
N ALA A 334 -8.74 3.98 -14.01
CA ALA A 334 -10.16 3.64 -14.16
C ALA A 334 -10.94 4.52 -13.18
N ALA A 335 -12.09 5.05 -13.60
CA ALA A 335 -12.96 5.79 -12.70
C ALA A 335 -13.25 4.88 -11.50
N ALA A 336 -12.76 5.25 -10.32
CA ALA A 336 -13.14 4.55 -9.11
C ALA A 336 -14.67 4.67 -8.99
N PRO A 337 -15.39 3.58 -8.72
CA PRO A 337 -16.81 3.66 -8.39
C PRO A 337 -17.02 4.67 -7.27
N SER A 338 -18.20 5.26 -7.18
CA SER A 338 -18.57 6.00 -5.96
C SER A 338 -18.31 5.09 -4.76
N VAL A 339 -17.52 5.59 -3.81
CA VAL A 339 -17.08 4.81 -2.66
C VAL A 339 -18.28 4.68 -1.74
N ASP A 340 -18.82 3.47 -1.58
CA ASP A 340 -19.91 3.25 -0.63
C ASP A 340 -19.44 3.49 0.82
N THR A 341 -20.39 3.72 1.71
CA THR A 341 -20.10 4.07 3.10
C THR A 341 -19.29 3.01 3.86
N ASP A 342 -19.46 1.71 3.56
CA ASP A 342 -18.65 0.64 4.17
C ASP A 342 -17.21 0.70 3.67
N THR A 343 -17.01 0.79 2.35
CA THR A 343 -15.66 0.97 1.78
C THR A 343 -14.96 2.17 2.42
N ALA A 344 -15.70 3.27 2.57
CA ALA A 344 -15.16 4.48 3.14
C ALA A 344 -14.76 4.34 4.61
N GLN A 345 -15.57 3.65 5.41
CA GLN A 345 -15.27 3.37 6.81
C GLN A 345 -14.02 2.49 6.96
N ARG A 346 -13.86 1.49 6.09
CA ARG A 346 -12.72 0.56 6.11
C ARG A 346 -11.41 1.23 5.68
N LEU A 347 -11.43 2.06 4.63
CA LEU A 347 -10.26 2.85 4.24
C LEU A 347 -9.84 3.84 5.32
N ARG A 348 -10.79 4.47 6.01
CA ARG A 348 -10.49 5.36 7.15
C ARG A 348 -9.87 4.64 8.33
N ALA A 349 -10.29 3.41 8.61
CA ALA A 349 -9.69 2.58 9.66
C ALA A 349 -8.19 2.33 9.39
N LEU A 350 -7.80 2.30 8.12
CA LEU A 350 -6.44 2.15 7.63
C LEU A 350 -5.68 3.49 7.47
N GLY A 351 -6.30 4.62 7.81
CA GLY A 351 -5.66 5.94 7.68
C GLY A 351 -5.73 6.57 6.28
N TYR A 352 -6.58 6.05 5.39
CA TYR A 352 -6.84 6.64 4.07
C TYR A 352 -8.14 7.43 4.03
N LEU A 353 -8.17 8.47 3.21
CA LEU A 353 -9.37 9.18 2.88
C LEU A 353 -10.20 8.46 1.83
N SER A 354 -11.51 8.63 1.99
CA SER A 354 -12.51 8.17 1.04
C SER A 354 -13.01 9.43 0.33
N GLY A 355 -12.88 9.47 -0.99
CA GLY A 355 -13.19 10.67 -1.77
C GLY A 355 -12.18 10.92 -2.87
N GLY A 356 -12.67 11.22 -4.07
CA GLY A 356 -11.87 11.38 -5.28
C GLY A 356 -10.86 12.53 -5.22
N ARG A 357 -9.99 12.58 -6.24
CA ARG A 357 -8.98 13.63 -6.46
C ARG A 357 -9.56 15.02 -6.14
N VAL A 358 -9.07 15.62 -5.07
CA VAL A 358 -9.28 17.04 -4.81
C VAL A 358 -8.59 17.83 -5.92
N ALA A 359 -9.36 18.53 -6.75
CA ALA A 359 -8.83 19.39 -7.80
C ALA A 359 -8.13 20.59 -7.15
N ARG A 360 -6.84 20.77 -7.41
CA ARG A 360 -6.04 21.86 -6.83
C ARG A 360 -5.82 23.00 -7.82
N ALA A 361 -5.82 24.23 -7.30
CA ALA A 361 -5.37 25.42 -8.03
C ALA A 361 -3.87 25.29 -8.38
N ALA A 362 -3.54 25.42 -9.67
CA ALA A 362 -2.18 25.36 -10.17
C ALA A 362 -1.28 26.43 -9.51
N GLY A 363 -0.03 26.07 -9.16
CA GLY A 363 1.03 27.02 -8.81
C GLY A 363 1.33 27.21 -7.31
N THR A 364 0.70 26.47 -6.40
CA THR A 364 1.07 26.50 -4.98
C THR A 364 2.14 25.44 -4.69
N ALA A 365 3.31 25.86 -4.20
CA ALA A 365 4.37 24.94 -3.79
C ALA A 365 3.88 24.05 -2.65
N LEU A 366 3.98 22.74 -2.82
CA LEU A 366 3.64 21.76 -1.80
C LEU A 366 4.79 21.62 -0.80
N ARG A 367 4.45 21.33 0.46
CA ARG A 367 5.45 21.07 1.51
C ARG A 367 6.28 19.85 1.13
N ASP A 368 7.59 19.90 1.39
CA ASP A 368 8.44 18.71 1.29
C ASP A 368 8.08 17.74 2.41
N PRO A 369 7.75 16.47 2.12
CA PRO A 369 7.44 15.48 3.16
C PRO A 369 8.53 15.36 4.25
N LYS A 370 9.80 15.65 3.94
CA LYS A 370 10.90 15.69 4.91
C LYS A 370 10.68 16.72 6.03
N ASP A 371 10.05 17.85 5.72
CA ASP A 371 9.72 18.88 6.70
C ASP A 371 8.42 18.59 7.45
N GLY A 372 7.54 17.79 6.84
CA GLY A 372 6.21 17.45 7.36
C GLY A 372 6.19 16.23 8.29
N ILE A 373 7.09 15.26 8.09
CA ILE A 373 7.02 13.94 8.74
C ILE A 373 6.93 14.01 10.28
N ARG A 374 7.58 15.02 10.88
CA ARG A 374 7.54 15.27 12.34
C ARG A 374 6.12 15.46 12.91
N PHE A 375 5.15 15.82 12.07
CA PHE A 375 3.76 15.99 12.48
C PHE A 375 3.02 14.65 12.60
N LEU A 376 3.42 13.60 11.89
CA LEU A 376 2.66 12.35 11.82
C LEU A 376 2.48 11.64 13.16
N PRO A 377 3.50 11.47 14.03
CA PRO A 377 3.29 10.81 15.33
C PRO A 377 2.23 11.52 16.18
N ARG A 378 2.20 12.86 16.08
CA ARG A 378 1.26 13.71 16.79
C ARG A 378 -0.14 13.66 16.17
N LEU A 379 -0.22 13.68 14.84
CA LEU A 379 -1.46 13.52 14.08
C LEU A 379 -2.12 12.16 14.37
N ASN A 380 -1.35 11.06 14.26
CA ASN A 380 -1.85 9.70 14.49
C ASN A 380 -2.40 9.53 15.91
N ARG A 381 -1.66 10.03 16.91
CA ARG A 381 -2.14 10.03 18.31
C ARG A 381 -3.46 10.81 18.45
N ALA A 382 -3.55 11.98 17.84
CA ALA A 382 -4.76 12.79 17.90
C ALA A 382 -5.95 12.15 17.16
N MET A 383 -5.70 11.45 16.05
CA MET A 383 -6.71 10.69 15.32
C MET A 383 -7.30 9.57 16.18
N SER A 384 -6.46 8.77 16.85
CA SER A 384 -6.91 7.72 17.77
C SER A 384 -7.69 8.29 18.96
N ALA A 385 -7.34 9.48 19.44
CA ALA A 385 -8.01 10.14 20.56
C ALA A 385 -9.22 11.01 20.17
N ALA A 386 -9.49 11.25 18.89
CA ALA A 386 -10.45 12.29 18.46
C ALA A 386 -11.85 12.11 19.06
N ARG A 387 -12.31 10.87 19.23
CA ARG A 387 -13.63 10.55 19.79
C ARG A 387 -13.62 10.18 21.28
N THR A 388 -12.50 9.66 21.78
CA THR A 388 -12.37 9.14 23.15
C THR A 388 -11.81 10.17 24.12
N GLU A 389 -10.87 11.00 23.66
CA GLU A 389 -10.19 12.05 24.42
C GLU A 389 -10.13 13.35 23.59
N PRO A 390 -11.28 13.97 23.26
CA PRO A 390 -11.34 15.08 22.31
C PRO A 390 -10.52 16.30 22.75
N GLY A 391 -10.36 16.54 24.06
CA GLY A 391 -9.52 17.62 24.58
C GLY A 391 -8.03 17.47 24.26
N LEU A 392 -7.51 16.23 24.33
CA LEU A 392 -6.16 15.88 23.88
C LEU A 392 -6.05 16.14 22.38
N ALA A 393 -6.96 15.55 21.59
CA ALA A 393 -6.93 15.68 20.13
C ALA A 393 -6.98 17.15 19.67
N ILE A 394 -7.89 17.96 20.21
CA ILE A 394 -8.00 19.39 19.86
C ILE A 394 -6.69 20.13 20.14
N ARG A 395 -6.04 19.89 21.29
CA ARG A 395 -4.77 20.54 21.65
C ARG A 395 -3.67 20.16 20.66
N GLU A 396 -3.50 18.86 20.41
CA GLU A 396 -2.44 18.37 19.51
C GLU A 396 -2.65 18.90 18.09
N LEU A 397 -3.87 18.80 17.56
CA LEU A 397 -4.20 19.21 16.18
C LEU A 397 -4.13 20.73 16.01
N THR A 398 -4.47 21.51 17.03
CA THR A 398 -4.34 22.97 16.97
C THR A 398 -2.88 23.39 16.85
N ALA A 399 -1.97 22.73 17.57
CA ALA A 399 -0.56 23.02 17.46
C ALA A 399 0.03 22.55 16.12
N VAL A 400 -0.41 21.41 15.58
CA VAL A 400 -0.05 20.98 14.22
C VAL A 400 -0.50 22.01 13.18
N LEU A 401 -1.76 22.43 13.22
CA LEU A 401 -2.33 23.40 12.26
C LEU A 401 -1.77 24.82 12.41
N ALA A 402 -1.14 25.15 13.55
CA ALA A 402 -0.41 26.40 13.70
C ALA A 402 0.88 26.43 12.88
N GLU A 403 1.52 25.26 12.67
CA GLU A 403 2.74 25.12 11.87
C GLU A 403 2.46 24.70 10.42
N ASP A 404 1.38 23.95 10.18
CA ASP A 404 0.95 23.52 8.86
C ASP A 404 -0.56 23.70 8.63
N PRO A 405 -1.03 24.93 8.35
CA PRO A 405 -2.46 25.22 8.17
C PRO A 405 -3.12 24.46 7.00
N GLY A 406 -2.30 23.99 6.04
CA GLY A 406 -2.72 23.26 4.85
C GLY A 406 -2.89 21.75 5.05
N LEU A 407 -2.57 21.22 6.24
CA LEU A 407 -2.74 19.80 6.56
C LEU A 407 -4.21 19.48 6.81
N PHE A 408 -4.97 19.26 5.73
CA PHE A 408 -6.42 19.08 5.78
C PHE A 408 -6.85 17.90 6.65
N MET A 409 -6.03 16.85 6.76
CA MET A 409 -6.30 15.73 7.66
C MET A 409 -6.32 16.13 9.12
N ALA A 410 -5.44 17.04 9.53
CA ALA A 410 -5.48 17.57 10.88
C ALA A 410 -6.74 18.40 11.12
N ARG A 411 -7.16 19.20 10.13
CA ARG A 411 -8.37 20.03 10.21
C ARG A 411 -9.64 19.17 10.30
N ARG A 412 -9.76 18.14 9.44
CA ARG A 412 -10.87 17.16 9.46
C ARG A 412 -10.95 16.43 10.80
N THR A 413 -9.82 15.90 11.27
CA THR A 413 -9.75 15.21 12.56
C THR A 413 -10.13 16.14 13.72
N ARG A 414 -9.74 17.42 13.64
CA ARG A 414 -10.08 18.40 14.68
C ARG A 414 -11.56 18.73 14.66
N ALA A 415 -12.21 18.79 13.50
CA ALA A 415 -13.66 18.93 13.40
C ALA A 415 -14.39 17.76 14.07
N VAL A 416 -13.92 16.51 13.89
CA VAL A 416 -14.46 15.33 14.61
C VAL A 416 -14.27 15.48 16.12
N ALA A 417 -13.10 15.93 16.57
CA ALA A 417 -12.83 16.13 17.99
C ALA A 417 -13.68 17.28 18.59
N TYR A 418 -13.91 18.37 17.85
CA TYR A 418 -14.82 19.43 18.25
C TYR A 418 -16.26 18.92 18.37
N ALA A 419 -16.73 18.14 17.39
CA ALA A 419 -18.06 17.54 17.44
C ALA A 419 -18.22 16.61 18.65
N ALA A 420 -17.22 15.76 18.92
CA ALA A 420 -17.20 14.89 20.10
C ALA A 420 -17.18 15.66 21.44
N ALA A 421 -16.60 16.87 21.46
CA ALA A 421 -16.61 17.77 22.61
C ALA A 421 -17.87 18.67 22.70
N GLY A 422 -18.86 18.50 21.81
CA GLY A 422 -20.07 19.34 21.75
C GLY A 422 -19.81 20.78 21.26
N ARG A 423 -18.62 21.06 20.69
CA ARG A 423 -18.22 22.39 20.19
C ARG A 423 -18.58 22.52 18.70
N HIS A 424 -19.86 22.39 18.38
CA HIS A 424 -20.36 22.28 17.00
C HIS A 424 -19.99 23.48 16.11
N ASP A 425 -20.01 24.71 16.63
CA ASP A 425 -19.64 25.90 15.85
C ASP A 425 -18.19 25.85 15.33
N LEU A 426 -17.27 25.29 16.12
CA LEU A 426 -15.87 25.15 15.72
C LEU A 426 -15.67 24.02 14.73
N ALA A 427 -16.43 22.92 14.87
CA ALA A 427 -16.45 21.86 13.88
C ALA A 427 -16.95 22.39 12.52
N ILE A 428 -18.03 23.18 12.52
CA ILE A 428 -18.57 23.84 11.34
C ILE A 428 -17.53 24.76 10.71
N ALA A 429 -16.81 25.55 11.51
CA ALA A 429 -15.78 26.46 11.01
C ALA A 429 -14.65 25.73 10.27
N ASP A 430 -14.13 24.63 10.85
CA ASP A 430 -13.09 23.82 10.22
C ASP A 430 -13.58 23.19 8.90
N LEU A 431 -14.81 22.64 8.89
CA LEU A 431 -15.39 21.99 7.71
C LEU A 431 -15.76 22.99 6.59
N ARG A 432 -16.32 24.16 6.94
CA ARG A 432 -16.59 25.24 5.96
C ARG A 432 -15.30 25.76 5.34
N ALA A 433 -14.21 25.78 6.09
CA ALA A 433 -12.91 26.18 5.56
C ALA A 433 -12.38 25.13 4.55
N LEU A 434 -12.55 23.83 4.82
CA LEU A 434 -12.28 22.77 3.83
C LEU A 434 -13.14 22.93 2.58
N ASP A 435 -14.44 23.22 2.73
CA ASP A 435 -15.37 23.43 1.62
C ASP A 435 -14.94 24.61 0.72
N LYS A 436 -14.56 25.73 1.34
CA LYS A 436 -14.05 26.91 0.63
C LYS A 436 -12.76 26.62 -0.13
N GLU A 437 -11.93 25.72 0.38
CA GLU A 437 -10.67 25.30 -0.24
C GLU A 437 -10.87 24.18 -1.28
N GLY A 438 -12.13 23.72 -1.49
CA GLY A 438 -12.46 22.62 -2.40
C GLY A 438 -12.05 21.23 -1.89
N GLN A 439 -11.78 21.10 -0.59
CA GLN A 439 -11.23 19.91 0.08
C GLN A 439 -12.28 19.13 0.89
N LEU A 440 -13.53 19.58 0.90
CA LEU A 440 -14.63 18.90 1.59
C LEU A 440 -15.04 17.65 0.81
N THR A 441 -14.91 16.48 1.43
CA THR A 441 -15.39 15.20 0.89
C THR A 441 -16.90 15.03 1.15
N PRO A 442 -17.59 14.13 0.43
CA PRO A 442 -18.99 13.80 0.73
C PRO A 442 -19.21 13.40 2.21
N GLU A 443 -18.25 12.70 2.82
CA GLU A 443 -18.36 12.32 4.23
C GLU A 443 -18.12 13.51 5.17
N ASP A 444 -17.23 14.43 4.83
CA ASP A 444 -17.11 15.68 5.57
C ASP A 444 -18.37 16.51 5.47
N ALA A 445 -19.05 16.47 4.32
CA ALA A 445 -20.33 17.13 4.11
C ALA A 445 -21.43 16.51 5.00
N ILE A 446 -21.43 15.19 5.21
CA ILE A 446 -22.30 14.52 6.20
C ILE A 446 -21.99 15.01 7.62
N VAL A 447 -20.71 15.03 8.01
CA VAL A 447 -20.30 15.53 9.34
C VAL A 447 -20.66 17.01 9.52
N LEU A 448 -20.52 17.82 8.48
CA LEU A 448 -20.91 19.24 8.47
C LEU A 448 -22.42 19.38 8.64
N GLY A 449 -23.21 18.59 7.91
CA GLY A 449 -24.66 18.56 8.03
C GLY A 449 -25.14 18.22 9.44
N ASP A 450 -24.54 17.18 10.06
CA ASP A 450 -24.85 16.81 11.43
C ASP A 450 -24.53 17.91 12.44
N ASN A 451 -23.36 18.56 12.31
CA ASN A 451 -22.99 19.66 13.20
C ASN A 451 -23.88 20.90 12.99
N LEU A 452 -24.26 21.22 11.74
CA LEU A 452 -25.23 22.29 11.44
C LEU A 452 -26.59 22.00 12.09
N ARG A 453 -27.05 20.74 12.05
CA ARG A 453 -28.29 20.31 12.72
C ARG A 453 -28.20 20.50 14.22
N PHE A 454 -27.10 20.08 14.86
CA PHE A 454 -26.88 20.27 16.30
C PHE A 454 -26.77 21.75 16.70
N ALA A 455 -26.29 22.62 15.80
CA ALA A 455 -26.25 24.07 15.99
C ALA A 455 -27.57 24.80 15.66
N GLY A 456 -28.65 24.07 15.31
CA GLY A 456 -29.96 24.65 14.97
C GLY A 456 -30.05 25.28 13.57
N ARG A 457 -29.05 25.09 12.71
CA ARG A 457 -28.98 25.63 11.33
C ARG A 457 -29.57 24.65 10.32
N LEU A 458 -30.86 24.35 10.48
CA LEU A 458 -31.53 23.23 9.79
C LEU A 458 -31.57 23.37 8.27
N GLU A 459 -31.81 24.58 7.74
CA GLU A 459 -31.85 24.82 6.29
C GLU A 459 -30.49 24.56 5.63
N GLU A 460 -29.40 25.01 6.26
CA GLU A 460 -28.05 24.75 5.76
C GLU A 460 -27.67 23.28 5.88
N ALA A 461 -28.12 22.61 6.95
CA ALA A 461 -27.92 21.17 7.12
C ALA A 461 -28.59 20.37 5.99
N ALA A 462 -29.82 20.72 5.61
CA ALA A 462 -30.51 20.06 4.51
C ALA A 462 -29.75 20.23 3.18
N LEU A 463 -29.34 21.46 2.85
CA LEU A 463 -28.61 21.75 1.61
C LEU A 463 -27.30 20.98 1.48
N ILE A 464 -26.53 20.87 2.57
CA ILE A 464 -25.24 20.17 2.53
C ILE A 464 -25.40 18.65 2.48
N LEU A 465 -26.40 18.09 3.15
CA LEU A 465 -26.69 16.66 3.13
C LEU A 465 -27.24 16.21 1.77
N GLU A 466 -28.11 17.02 1.15
CA GLU A 466 -28.58 16.77 -0.22
C GLU A 466 -27.43 16.85 -1.24
N ARG A 467 -26.44 17.71 -1.02
CA ARG A 467 -25.23 17.74 -1.85
C ARG A 467 -24.43 16.44 -1.69
N ALA A 468 -24.22 16.00 -0.45
CA ALA A 468 -23.48 14.77 -0.16
C ALA A 468 -24.16 13.50 -0.72
N GLU A 469 -25.48 13.50 -0.89
CA GLU A 469 -26.21 12.37 -1.50
C GLU A 469 -26.09 12.34 -3.04
N ARG A 470 -25.83 13.48 -3.67
CA ARG A 470 -25.68 13.60 -5.14
C ARG A 470 -24.27 13.33 -5.64
N GLU A 471 -23.28 13.48 -4.77
CA GLU A 471 -21.84 13.24 -5.02
C GLU A 471 -21.47 11.81 -4.63
#